data_AF-K1TU82-F1
#
_entry.id   AF-K1TU82-F1
#
_cell.length_a   1.000
_cell.length_b   1.000
_cell.length_c   1.000
_cell.angle_alpha   90.00
_cell.angle_beta   90.00
_cell.angle_gamma   90.00
#
_symmetry.space_group_name_H-M   'P 1'
#
loop_
_entity.id
_entity.type
_entity.pdbx_description
1 polymer ?
#
loop_
_entity_poly.entity_id
_entity_poly.type
_entity_poly.pdbx_seq_one_letter_code
_entity_poly.pdbx_strand_id
1 'polypeptide(L)' 'MAKKEERFEVTFRDGSQLKDEGVRQILVDKETGVNYLCWKSGYGAAITPLLDSEGKVIVTK' A
#
# COMPACT_ATOMS: atom_id res chain seq x y z
N MET A 1 -15.54 -0.59 -24.14
CA MET A 1 -15.67 -0.47 -22.67
C MET A 1 -14.55 0.45 -22.21
N ALA A 2 -14.86 1.57 -21.56
CA ALA A 2 -13.83 2.51 -21.11
C ALA A 2 -12.96 1.82 -20.03
N LYS A 3 -11.64 1.93 -20.15
CA LYS A 3 -10.69 1.42 -19.14
C LYS A 3 -10.88 2.26 -17.88
N LYS A 4 -11.40 1.66 -16.81
CA LYS A 4 -11.49 2.32 -15.51
C LYS A 4 -10.06 2.53 -15.01
N GLU A 5 -9.69 3.77 -14.74
CA GLU A 5 -8.41 4.06 -14.09
C GLU A 5 -8.40 3.44 -12.69
N GLU A 6 -7.34 2.69 -12.38
CA GLU A 6 -7.12 2.16 -11.03
C GLU A 6 -6.85 3.32 -10.09
N ARG A 7 -7.53 3.43 -8.94
CA ARG A 7 -7.30 4.55 -8.00
C ARG A 7 -5.97 4.44 -7.26
N PHE A 8 -5.55 3.22 -6.94
CA PHE A 8 -4.34 2.96 -6.17
C PHE A 8 -3.20 2.46 -7.05
N GLU A 9 -2.02 3.01 -6.86
CA GLU A 9 -0.78 2.56 -7.49
C GLU A 9 0.09 1.78 -6.51
N VAL A 10 0.63 0.64 -6.93
CA VAL A 10 1.62 -0.12 -6.13
C VAL A 10 3.01 0.41 -6.47
N THR A 11 3.62 1.18 -5.58
CA THR A 11 4.95 1.78 -5.79
C THR A 11 6.08 0.91 -5.25
N PHE A 12 5.78 0.01 -4.33
CA PHE A 12 6.73 -0.95 -3.79
C PHE A 12 6.04 -2.27 -3.48
N ARG A 13 6.76 -3.38 -3.66
CA ARG A 13 6.33 -4.72 -3.26
C ARG A 13 7.54 -5.50 -2.75
N ASP A 14 7.38 -6.09 -1.58
CA ASP A 14 8.35 -6.98 -0.94
C ASP A 14 7.65 -8.24 -0.42
N GLY A 15 8.42 -9.32 -0.25
CA GLY A 15 7.94 -10.60 0.24
C GLY A 15 7.25 -11.47 -0.83
N SER A 16 6.53 -12.49 -0.38
CA SER A 16 5.86 -13.46 -1.24
C SER A 16 4.65 -14.08 -0.54
N GLN A 17 3.59 -14.39 -1.31
CA GLN A 17 2.41 -15.07 -0.76
C GLN A 17 2.71 -16.49 -0.28
N LEU A 18 3.81 -17.08 -0.76
CA LEU A 18 4.23 -18.44 -0.40
C LEU A 18 5.10 -18.48 0.86
N LYS A 19 5.48 -17.33 1.42
CA LYS A 19 6.27 -17.26 2.64
C LYS A 19 5.38 -16.90 3.83
N ASP A 20 5.74 -17.38 5.01
CA ASP A 20 5.03 -17.07 6.26
C ASP A 20 4.97 -15.56 6.54
N GLU A 21 6.04 -14.83 6.20
CA GLU A 21 6.11 -13.36 6.33
C GLU A 21 5.16 -12.60 5.39
N GLY A 22 4.60 -13.24 4.37
CA GLY A 22 3.62 -12.67 3.45
C GLY A 22 4.16 -11.66 2.44
N VAL A 23 3.26 -10.86 1.85
CA VAL A 23 3.54 -9.78 0.89
C VAL A 23 3.26 -8.44 1.54
N ARG A 24 4.22 -7.53 1.45
CA ARG A 24 4.12 -6.13 1.86
C ARG A 24 4.13 -5.24 0.62
N GLN A 25 3.25 -4.25 0.57
CA GLN A 25 3.15 -3.31 -0.54
C GLN A 25 3.04 -1.89 -0.02
N ILE A 26 3.63 -0.94 -0.74
CA ILE A 26 3.27 0.46 -0.60
C ILE A 26 2.26 0.81 -1.69
N LEU A 27 1.11 1.33 -1.26
CA LEU A 27 0.06 1.82 -2.15
C LEU A 27 0.01 3.35 -2.08
N VAL A 28 -0.08 4.02 -3.22
CA VAL A 28 -0.36 5.46 -3.31
C VAL A 28 -1.79 5.64 -3.81
N ASP A 29 -2.62 6.34 -3.04
CA ASP A 29 -3.94 6.79 -3.49
C ASP A 29 -3.79 7.97 -4.44
N LYS A 30 -4.06 7.78 -5.73
CA LYS A 30 -3.90 8.84 -6.74
C LYS A 30 -4.86 10.02 -6.55
N GLU A 31 -5.92 9.89 -5.76
CA GLU A 31 -6.83 11.02 -5.48
C GLU A 31 -6.33 11.92 -4.35
N THR A 32 -5.70 11.34 -3.32
CA THR A 32 -5.28 12.08 -2.10
C THR A 32 -3.77 12.24 -1.98
N GLY A 33 -3.00 11.43 -2.70
CA GLY A 33 -1.56 11.27 -2.58
C GLY A 33 -1.11 10.45 -1.36
N VAL A 34 -2.03 9.99 -0.49
CA VAL A 34 -1.67 9.28 0.75
C VAL A 34 -1.00 7.94 0.44
N ASN A 35 0.09 7.66 1.17
CA ASN A 35 0.85 6.42 1.09
C ASN A 35 0.40 5.44 2.18
N TYR A 36 0.16 4.18 1.81
CA TYR A 36 -0.27 3.12 2.72
C TYR A 36 0.69 1.94 2.69
N LEU A 37 1.02 1.39 3.87
CA LEU A 37 1.56 0.04 3.97
C LEU A 37 0.39 -0.94 3.97
N CYS A 38 0.34 -1.81 2.97
CA CYS A 38 -0.54 -2.97 2.92
C CYS A 38 0.28 -4.23 3.20
N TRP A 39 -0.18 -5.06 4.13
CA TRP A 39 0.47 -6.32 4.46
C TRP A 39 -0.54 -7.46 4.44
N LYS A 40 -0.27 -8.48 3.62
CA LYS A 40 -1.02 -9.73 3.56
C LYS A 40 -0.11 -10.88 3.96
N SER A 41 -0.45 -11.61 5.01
CA SER A 41 0.25 -12.82 5.45
C SER A 41 -0.77 -13.91 5.81
N GLY A 42 -0.57 -15.12 5.29
CA GLY A 42 -1.53 -16.22 5.40
C GLY A 42 -2.94 -15.80 4.97
N TYR A 43 -3.91 -15.97 5.87
CA TYR A 43 -5.31 -15.57 5.69
C TYR A 43 -5.63 -14.16 6.23
N GLY A 44 -4.63 -13.45 6.77
CA GLY A 44 -4.78 -12.10 7.31
C GLY A 44 -4.37 -11.01 6.34
N ALA A 45 -4.95 -9.83 6.51
CA ALA A 45 -4.55 -8.62 5.83
C ALA A 45 -4.68 -7.40 6.77
N ALA A 46 -3.76 -6.44 6.62
CA ALA A 46 -3.78 -5.17 7.32
C ALA A 46 -3.38 -4.03 6.37
N ILE A 47 -3.89 -2.84 6.67
CA ILE A 47 -3.53 -1.61 5.96
C ILE A 47 -3.42 -0.46 6.97
N THR A 48 -2.39 0.37 6.83
CA THR A 48 -2.20 1.59 7.62
C THR A 48 -1.57 2.69 6.76
N PRO A 49 -1.91 3.98 6.96
CA PRO A 49 -1.12 5.07 6.40
C PRO A 49 0.33 4.98 6.88
N LEU A 50 1.27 5.31 6.01
CA LEU A 50 2.64 5.56 6.42
C LEU A 50 2.74 6.93 7.09
N LEU A 51 3.51 6.99 8.17
CA LEU A 51 3.75 8.22 8.92
C LEU A 51 5.20 8.67 8.76
N ASP A 52 5.42 9.98 8.76
CA ASP A 52 6.75 10.58 8.84
C ASP A 52 7.26 10.61 10.30
N SER A 53 8.44 11.19 10.51
CA SER A 53 9.06 11.29 11.83
C SER A 53 8.30 12.17 12.83
N GLU A 54 7.35 13.00 12.36
CA GLU A 54 6.48 13.83 13.21
C GLU A 54 5.14 13.15 13.48
N GLY A 55 4.93 11.93 12.96
CA GLY A 55 3.66 11.21 13.06
C GLY A 55 2.58 11.71 12.10
N LYS A 56 2.93 12.52 11.09
CA LYS A 56 1.99 12.96 10.06
C LYS A 56 1.96 11.97 8.91
N VAL A 57 0.84 11.90 8.21
CA VAL A 57 0.67 11.02 7.06
C VAL A 57 1.58 11.45 5.91
N ILE A 58 2.26 10.48 5.29
CA ILE A 58 3.09 10.69 4.10
C ILE A 58 2.19 10.83 2.86
N VAL A 59 2.40 11.92 2.12
CA VAL A 59 1.67 12.25 0.88
C VAL A 59 2.66 12.46 -0.27
N THR A 60 2.43 11.78 -1.40
CA THR A 60 3.19 11.93 -2.65
C THR A 60 2.31 12.63 -3.68
N LYS A 61 2.81 13.71 -4.29
CA LYS A 61 2.13 14.45 -5.36
C LYS A 61 2.72 14.13 -6.71
#